data_AF-A0A8K9XDV4-F1
#
_entry.id   AF-A0A8K9XDV4-F1
#
_cell.length_a   1.000
_cell.length_b   1.000
_cell.length_c   1.000
_cell.angle_alpha   90.00
_cell.angle_beta   90.00
_cell.angle_gamma   90.00
#
_symmetry.space_group_name_H-M   'P 1'
#
loop_
_entity.id
_entity.type
_entity.pdbx_description
1 polymer ?
#
loop_
_entity_poly.entity_id
_entity_poly.type
_entity_poly.pdbx_seq_one_letter_code
_entity_poly.pdbx_strand_id
1 'polypeptide(L)'
;SLSSPSVALSPLHLSLSLLSISPLVTSGTLFEAFEKMGKKQNKEQVPPAEPSNKKPSAGKQKAKLPPASTQTHNTHKNLEDAFKAMDVGELKQQLDRSQTLFPDNPSVWVKDLAGYLNHALAAPETEPTLSSYTHDYPYCLAGKELRGVVKALIGRCNESLQDFYDHCVYTMLRELDKQTGEPLHGYRVCIQAILQDKPRMATQNLPDYLELLRSVQNRPVKCLTIMWSLGQAGYYDLSQGLRVWLGIMLPVLGVKALSSYAIAYLERLLLLHVNLTKGFGVMGPKDFFPLLDFAYMPKNALSPSLQEQLCRLYPRLKVLAFGAKPEMTLHTYLPSFLSRATPHCPEDMKRELLSSMTECLSVDHQSLGVWRQLYTKHLPQSRYNTHTAQSLGLRGWLQETVQSFRVTNEELRDTANSADLQDCNKLCHCLQLKMSGRGFPWSRLFMALLVFAAGFITHDIRSRGSFTDSTTASYLHSSGVMGVSQQAWSKVTLYSQQGFSWLDTNTPYYYSECVRVLSPVLEQTWERTKDAAIYISQLTTQLINWINHNTPLLVEWVRHTFVLIPFGGECVDAVWW
;
A
#
# COMPACT_ATOMS: atom_id res chain seq x y z
N SER A 1 -44.93 -29.08 38.78
CA SER A 1 -46.07 -28.27 38.31
C SER A 1 -45.69 -27.61 36.99
N LEU A 2 -46.41 -27.99 35.92
CA LEU A 2 -46.68 -27.28 34.65
C LEU A 2 -45.55 -26.46 33.97
N SER A 3 -45.33 -26.48 32.65
CA SER A 3 -45.72 -27.28 31.49
C SER A 3 -45.18 -26.49 30.29
N SER A 4 -44.32 -27.11 29.48
CA SER A 4 -43.99 -26.61 28.13
C SER A 4 -45.20 -26.73 27.20
N PRO A 5 -45.23 -26.00 26.09
CA PRO A 5 -45.48 -26.71 24.84
C PRO A 5 -44.62 -26.25 23.65
N SER A 6 -44.21 -27.24 22.88
CA SER A 6 -43.80 -27.17 21.47
C SER A 6 -45.03 -26.94 20.57
N VAL A 7 -44.90 -26.17 19.48
CA VAL A 7 -45.73 -26.33 18.26
C VAL A 7 -44.90 -26.02 17.00
N ALA A 8 -45.24 -26.76 15.94
CA ALA A 8 -44.53 -27.11 14.73
C ALA A 8 -44.53 -26.08 13.58
N LEU A 9 -43.68 -26.36 12.58
CA LEU A 9 -43.57 -25.73 11.25
C LEU A 9 -44.74 -26.05 10.30
N SER A 10 -44.95 -25.10 9.36
CA SER A 10 -45.27 -25.23 7.90
C SER A 10 -46.51 -24.40 7.45
N PRO A 11 -46.69 -24.06 6.15
CA PRO A 11 -46.42 -22.72 5.63
C PRO A 11 -47.67 -22.04 5.01
N LEU A 12 -47.74 -20.71 5.07
CA LEU A 12 -48.80 -19.93 4.38
C LEU A 12 -48.27 -19.32 3.08
N HIS A 13 -48.88 -19.76 1.98
CA HIS A 13 -48.84 -19.21 0.64
C HIS A 13 -49.21 -17.71 0.65
N LEU A 14 -48.31 -16.84 0.20
CA LEU A 14 -48.65 -15.46 -0.18
C LEU A 14 -48.98 -15.42 -1.67
N SER A 15 -50.24 -15.15 -1.99
CA SER A 15 -50.71 -14.78 -3.32
C SER A 15 -50.47 -13.29 -3.56
N LEU A 16 -49.49 -12.94 -4.40
CA LEU A 16 -49.31 -11.59 -4.93
C LEU A 16 -50.26 -11.36 -6.12
N SER A 17 -51.22 -10.46 -5.93
CA SER A 17 -52.13 -9.97 -6.94
C SER A 17 -51.43 -8.96 -7.86
N LEU A 18 -51.45 -9.25 -9.16
CA LEU A 18 -51.00 -8.39 -10.25
C LEU A 18 -51.90 -7.15 -10.38
N LEU A 19 -51.34 -5.96 -10.15
CA LEU A 19 -51.91 -4.69 -10.62
C LEU A 19 -51.17 -4.27 -11.89
N SER A 20 -51.88 -4.43 -13.02
CA SER A 20 -51.46 -4.02 -14.36
C SER A 20 -51.48 -2.49 -14.46
N ILE A 21 -50.32 -1.89 -14.72
CA ILE A 21 -50.20 -0.50 -15.18
C ILE A 21 -49.84 -0.55 -16.66
N SER A 22 -50.69 0.03 -17.50
CA SER A 22 -50.48 0.14 -18.95
C SER A 22 -49.31 1.08 -19.27
N PRO A 23 -48.47 0.78 -20.28
CA PRO A 23 -47.31 1.61 -20.59
C PRO A 23 -47.71 2.87 -21.38
N LEU A 24 -47.21 4.03 -20.94
CA LEU A 24 -47.20 5.25 -21.74
C LEU A 24 -46.29 5.08 -22.95
N VAL A 25 -46.79 5.48 -24.12
CA VAL A 25 -46.06 5.56 -25.38
C VAL A 25 -44.95 6.60 -25.25
N THR A 26 -43.70 6.15 -25.25
CA THR A 26 -42.52 7.00 -25.36
C THR A 26 -42.13 7.12 -26.83
N SER A 27 -42.02 8.34 -27.33
CA SER A 27 -41.46 8.66 -28.64
C SER A 27 -39.99 8.20 -28.69
N GLY A 28 -39.69 7.27 -29.58
CA GLY A 28 -38.35 6.67 -29.72
C GLY A 28 -37.29 7.73 -30.03
N THR A 29 -36.26 7.80 -29.19
CA THR A 29 -35.07 8.60 -29.44
C THR A 29 -34.16 7.95 -30.49
N LEU A 30 -33.33 8.76 -31.15
CA LEU A 30 -32.39 8.36 -32.23
C LEU A 30 -31.50 7.15 -31.89
N PHE A 31 -31.28 6.87 -30.60
CA PHE A 31 -30.56 5.69 -30.12
C PHE A 31 -31.25 4.36 -30.50
N GLU A 32 -32.59 4.30 -30.44
CA GLU A 32 -33.33 3.12 -30.94
C GLU A 32 -33.26 2.97 -32.46
N ALA A 33 -33.14 4.09 -33.20
CA ALA A 33 -33.03 4.06 -34.65
C ALA A 33 -31.68 3.47 -35.10
N PHE A 34 -30.60 3.71 -34.35
CA PHE A 34 -29.29 3.09 -34.59
C PHE A 34 -29.29 1.59 -34.27
N GLU A 35 -29.92 1.14 -33.17
CA GLU A 35 -30.04 -0.30 -32.88
C GLU A 35 -30.90 -1.06 -33.91
N LYS A 36 -31.95 -0.42 -34.44
CA LYS A 36 -32.86 -1.04 -35.43
C LYS A 36 -32.29 -1.09 -36.84
N MET A 37 -31.30 -0.24 -37.17
CA MET A 37 -30.68 -0.21 -38.50
C MET A 37 -29.70 -1.37 -38.71
N GLY A 38 -29.10 -1.93 -37.65
CA GLY A 38 -28.21 -3.09 -37.70
C GLY A 38 -28.90 -4.47 -37.76
N LYS A 39 -30.23 -4.55 -37.63
CA LYS A 39 -30.98 -5.83 -37.54
C LYS A 39 -31.86 -6.15 -38.76
N LYS A 40 -31.80 -5.38 -39.85
CA LYS A 40 -32.58 -5.63 -41.07
C LYS A 40 -31.74 -6.23 -42.20
N GLN A 41 -31.29 -7.47 -42.03
CA GLN A 41 -30.98 -8.37 -43.14
C GLN A 41 -30.90 -9.82 -42.63
N ASN A 42 -32.05 -10.47 -42.44
CA ASN A 42 -32.19 -11.89 -42.77
C ASN A 42 -33.65 -12.33 -42.63
N LYS A 43 -34.32 -12.63 -43.76
CA LYS A 43 -35.57 -13.38 -43.75
C LYS A 43 -35.80 -14.06 -45.12
N GLU A 44 -35.35 -15.30 -45.25
CA GLU A 44 -35.88 -16.30 -46.19
C GLU A 44 -35.56 -17.68 -45.60
N GLN A 45 -36.55 -18.33 -44.97
CA GLN A 45 -37.32 -19.46 -45.50
C GLN A 45 -36.50 -20.75 -45.74
N VAL A 46 -36.81 -21.78 -44.95
CA VAL A 46 -36.42 -23.20 -45.13
C VAL A 46 -37.72 -24.02 -45.10
N PRO A 47 -37.84 -25.11 -45.86
CA PRO A 47 -37.78 -26.47 -45.25
C PRO A 47 -37.22 -27.57 -46.21
N PRO A 48 -37.16 -28.88 -45.86
CA PRO A 48 -36.34 -29.53 -44.81
C PRO A 48 -35.57 -30.82 -45.27
N ALA A 49 -34.58 -31.25 -44.46
CA ALA A 49 -34.00 -32.61 -44.16
C ALA A 49 -33.83 -33.71 -45.26
N GLU A 50 -32.86 -34.64 -45.35
CA GLU A 50 -31.66 -35.20 -44.64
C GLU A 50 -31.10 -36.32 -45.62
N PRO A 51 -30.12 -37.22 -45.34
CA PRO A 51 -28.77 -37.11 -44.76
C PRO A 51 -27.65 -37.88 -45.55
N SER A 52 -26.39 -37.77 -45.05
CA SER A 52 -25.31 -38.79 -45.06
C SER A 52 -24.11 -38.74 -46.04
N ASN A 53 -22.93 -38.73 -45.40
CA ASN A 53 -21.73 -39.58 -45.61
C ASN A 53 -20.63 -39.32 -46.69
N LYS A 54 -19.40 -39.28 -46.14
CA LYS A 54 -18.07 -39.77 -46.62
C LYS A 54 -17.22 -38.93 -47.61
N LYS A 55 -16.03 -38.55 -47.10
CA LYS A 55 -14.73 -38.28 -47.77
C LYS A 55 -14.24 -39.51 -48.59
N PRO A 56 -13.12 -39.46 -49.39
CA PRO A 56 -12.19 -38.34 -49.70
C PRO A 56 -11.74 -38.21 -51.19
N SER A 57 -10.92 -37.16 -51.44
CA SER A 57 -9.72 -37.13 -52.31
C SER A 57 -9.75 -36.49 -53.73
N ALA A 58 -8.80 -35.55 -53.89
CA ALA A 58 -8.01 -35.17 -55.08
C ALA A 58 -8.61 -34.26 -56.18
N GLY A 59 -8.15 -33.00 -56.16
CA GLY A 59 -7.49 -32.34 -57.30
C GLY A 59 -8.37 -31.74 -58.41
N LYS A 60 -8.52 -30.41 -58.42
CA LYS A 60 -8.37 -29.57 -59.63
C LYS A 60 -8.41 -28.08 -59.28
N GLN A 61 -7.35 -27.38 -59.65
CA GLN A 61 -7.27 -25.92 -59.71
C GLN A 61 -8.34 -25.40 -60.70
N LYS A 62 -9.12 -24.40 -60.29
CA LYS A 62 -9.83 -23.49 -61.19
C LYS A 62 -9.76 -22.07 -60.64
N ALA A 63 -9.60 -21.15 -61.59
CA ALA A 63 -9.13 -19.78 -61.43
C ALA A 63 -9.99 -18.91 -60.50
N LYS A 64 -9.29 -18.00 -59.79
CA LYS A 64 -9.87 -16.89 -59.03
C LYS A 64 -10.64 -15.96 -59.97
N LEU A 65 -11.95 -15.88 -59.77
CA LEU A 65 -12.72 -14.66 -60.02
C LEU A 65 -12.65 -13.79 -58.75
N PRO A 66 -12.49 -12.46 -58.86
CA PRO A 66 -12.39 -11.59 -57.69
C PRO A 66 -13.75 -11.53 -56.98
N PRO A 67 -13.84 -11.77 -55.67
CA PRO A 67 -15.07 -11.50 -54.95
C PRO A 67 -15.28 -9.99 -54.90
N ALA A 68 -16.48 -9.57 -55.27
CA ALA A 68 -17.01 -8.24 -55.10
C ALA A 68 -16.71 -7.73 -53.68
N SER A 69 -16.31 -6.47 -53.60
CA SER A 69 -16.02 -5.74 -52.38
C SER A 69 -17.24 -5.72 -51.45
N THR A 70 -17.30 -6.68 -50.54
CA THR A 70 -18.02 -6.51 -49.28
C THR A 70 -17.28 -5.44 -48.50
N GLN A 71 -17.94 -4.30 -48.31
CA GLN A 71 -17.48 -3.24 -47.41
C GLN A 71 -17.24 -3.86 -46.04
N THR A 72 -15.97 -4.03 -45.70
CA THR A 72 -15.55 -4.46 -44.37
C THR A 72 -15.67 -3.25 -43.46
N HIS A 73 -16.39 -3.39 -42.35
CA HIS A 73 -16.36 -2.44 -41.25
C HIS A 73 -14.90 -2.03 -40.99
N ASN A 74 -14.63 -0.72 -40.95
CA ASN A 74 -13.31 -0.13 -40.69
C ASN A 74 -12.78 -0.61 -39.32
N THR A 75 -12.20 -1.81 -39.30
CA THR A 75 -11.55 -2.36 -38.12
C THR A 75 -10.08 -2.00 -38.25
N HIS A 76 -9.62 -1.10 -37.39
CA HIS A 76 -8.22 -0.71 -37.35
C HIS A 76 -7.36 -1.91 -36.93
N LYS A 77 -6.10 -1.95 -37.38
CA LYS A 77 -5.19 -3.07 -37.08
C LYS A 77 -4.85 -3.17 -35.60
N ASN A 78 -4.68 -2.02 -34.96
CA ASN A 78 -4.41 -1.86 -33.54
C ASN A 78 -5.08 -0.56 -33.05
N LEU A 79 -5.05 -0.33 -31.75
CA LEU A 79 -5.72 0.81 -31.15
C LEU A 79 -5.00 2.12 -31.44
N GLU A 80 -3.67 2.10 -31.56
CA GLU A 80 -2.85 3.26 -31.91
C GLU A 80 -3.22 3.84 -33.29
N ASP A 81 -3.45 2.96 -34.26
CA ASP A 81 -3.88 3.34 -35.62
C ASP A 81 -5.30 3.91 -35.60
N ALA A 82 -6.18 3.39 -34.74
CA ALA A 82 -7.53 3.94 -34.55
C ALA A 82 -7.49 5.36 -33.98
N PHE A 83 -6.65 5.61 -32.96
CA PHE A 83 -6.46 6.95 -32.39
C PHE A 83 -5.87 7.94 -33.40
N LYS A 84 -4.99 7.49 -34.29
CA LYS A 84 -4.42 8.34 -35.36
C LYS A 84 -5.42 8.66 -36.46
N ALA A 85 -6.33 7.73 -36.76
CA ALA A 85 -7.32 7.88 -37.83
C ALA A 85 -8.59 8.62 -37.39
N MET A 86 -8.83 8.73 -36.08
CA MET A 86 -10.01 9.38 -35.53
C MET A 86 -10.07 10.87 -35.85
N ASP A 87 -11.21 11.32 -36.37
CA ASP A 87 -11.49 12.73 -36.67
C ASP A 87 -12.08 13.45 -35.44
N VAL A 88 -11.25 14.25 -34.78
CA VAL A 88 -11.68 15.04 -33.61
C VAL A 88 -12.62 16.19 -34.02
N GLY A 89 -12.56 16.67 -35.27
CA GLY A 89 -13.47 17.68 -35.80
C GLY A 89 -14.89 17.15 -35.95
N GLU A 90 -15.04 15.93 -36.49
CA GLU A 90 -16.32 15.24 -36.57
C GLU A 90 -16.92 15.00 -35.17
N LEU A 91 -16.09 14.55 -34.21
CA LEU A 91 -16.51 14.39 -32.81
C LEU A 91 -17.09 15.71 -32.25
N LYS A 92 -16.42 16.85 -32.44
CA LYS A 92 -16.92 18.15 -31.99
C LYS A 92 -18.26 18.48 -32.63
N GLN A 93 -18.39 18.29 -33.94
CA GLN A 93 -19.64 18.55 -34.66
C GLN A 93 -20.79 17.68 -34.14
N GLN A 94 -20.54 16.40 -33.84
CA GLN A 94 -21.56 15.52 -33.26
C GLN A 94 -21.95 15.95 -31.85
N LEU A 95 -20.98 16.33 -31.01
CA LEU A 95 -21.25 16.81 -29.65
C LEU A 95 -22.01 18.14 -29.65
N ASP A 96 -21.68 19.07 -30.56
CA ASP A 96 -22.37 20.34 -30.72
C ASP A 96 -23.82 20.12 -31.17
N ARG A 97 -24.04 19.16 -32.08
CA ARG A 97 -25.38 18.77 -32.50
C ARG A 97 -26.18 18.16 -31.34
N SER A 98 -25.57 17.28 -30.55
CA SER A 98 -26.20 16.68 -29.38
C SER A 98 -26.58 17.73 -28.33
N GLN A 99 -25.68 18.68 -28.05
CA GLN A 99 -25.93 19.81 -27.15
C GLN A 99 -27.03 20.74 -27.65
N THR A 100 -27.11 20.98 -28.96
CA THR A 100 -28.17 21.81 -29.55
C THR A 100 -29.54 21.13 -29.49
N LEU A 101 -29.59 19.80 -29.71
CA LEU A 101 -30.83 19.03 -29.68
C LEU A 101 -31.32 18.75 -28.25
N PHE A 102 -30.40 18.63 -27.29
CA PHE A 102 -30.70 18.27 -25.90
C PHE A 102 -29.98 19.19 -24.91
N PRO A 103 -30.27 20.51 -24.89
CA PRO A 103 -29.53 21.50 -24.10
C PRO A 103 -29.59 21.30 -22.57
N ASP A 104 -30.64 20.65 -22.08
CA ASP A 104 -30.83 20.42 -20.64
C ASP A 104 -30.59 18.95 -20.24
N ASN A 105 -29.92 18.16 -21.08
CA ASN A 105 -29.68 16.74 -20.80
C ASN A 105 -28.19 16.34 -20.91
N PRO A 106 -27.36 16.68 -19.90
CA PRO A 106 -25.93 16.38 -19.89
C PRO A 106 -25.60 14.89 -20.00
N SER A 107 -26.52 14.01 -19.58
CA SER A 107 -26.38 12.55 -19.67
C SER A 107 -26.32 12.07 -21.13
N VAL A 108 -27.07 12.71 -22.04
CA VAL A 108 -27.06 12.37 -23.46
C VAL A 108 -25.70 12.71 -24.08
N TRP A 109 -25.13 13.87 -23.76
CA TRP A 109 -23.88 14.32 -24.37
C TRP A 109 -22.71 13.39 -24.06
N VAL A 110 -22.60 12.93 -22.81
CA VAL A 110 -21.53 12.02 -22.39
C VAL A 110 -21.74 10.60 -22.93
N LYS A 111 -22.99 10.16 -23.09
CA LYS A 111 -23.31 8.88 -23.75
C LYS A 111 -22.98 8.91 -25.23
N ASP A 112 -23.29 10.01 -25.92
CA ASP A 112 -22.93 10.22 -27.32
C ASP A 112 -21.40 10.26 -27.50
N LEU A 113 -20.68 10.90 -26.57
CA LEU A 113 -19.21 10.84 -26.53
C LEU A 113 -18.71 9.39 -26.44
N ALA A 114 -19.21 8.61 -25.48
CA ALA A 114 -18.80 7.22 -25.32
C ALA A 114 -19.12 6.38 -26.55
N GLY A 115 -20.31 6.55 -27.12
CA GLY A 115 -20.75 5.86 -28.34
C GLY A 115 -19.86 6.18 -29.54
N TYR A 116 -19.59 7.47 -29.77
CA TYR A 116 -18.70 7.90 -30.85
C TYR A 116 -17.30 7.32 -30.67
N LEU A 117 -16.70 7.47 -29.47
CA LEU A 117 -15.37 6.94 -29.21
C LEU A 117 -15.31 5.43 -29.37
N ASN A 118 -16.36 4.71 -28.98
CA ASN A 118 -16.39 3.26 -29.10
C ASN A 118 -16.46 2.81 -30.56
N HIS A 119 -17.18 3.56 -31.39
CA HIS A 119 -17.25 3.34 -32.83
C HIS A 119 -15.94 3.71 -33.53
N ALA A 120 -15.39 4.89 -33.25
CA ALA A 120 -14.18 5.40 -33.86
C ALA A 120 -12.93 4.60 -33.46
N LEU A 121 -12.90 4.06 -32.24
CA LEU A 121 -11.79 3.25 -31.73
C LEU A 121 -11.97 1.75 -31.98
N ALA A 122 -12.61 1.37 -33.08
CA ALA A 122 -12.85 -0.02 -33.41
C ALA A 122 -11.55 -0.75 -33.79
N ALA A 123 -10.98 -1.49 -32.82
CA ALA A 123 -9.78 -2.29 -32.96
C ALA A 123 -9.93 -3.63 -32.22
N PRO A 124 -9.18 -4.69 -32.60
CA PRO A 124 -9.25 -6.00 -31.96
C PRO A 124 -9.19 -5.94 -30.43
N GLU A 125 -9.97 -6.80 -29.78
CA GLU A 125 -10.07 -6.81 -28.33
C GLU A 125 -8.77 -7.29 -27.69
N THR A 126 -8.25 -6.46 -26.79
CA THR A 126 -7.13 -6.78 -25.89
C THR A 126 -7.67 -7.32 -24.56
N GLU A 127 -6.86 -8.13 -23.85
CA GLU A 127 -7.20 -8.73 -22.55
C GLU A 127 -7.97 -7.75 -21.62
N PRO A 128 -9.04 -8.19 -20.92
CA PRO A 128 -9.94 -7.30 -20.16
C PRO A 128 -9.27 -6.39 -19.14
N THR A 129 -8.09 -6.78 -18.64
CA THR A 129 -7.31 -6.10 -17.61
C THR A 129 -6.27 -5.13 -18.16
N LEU A 130 -5.93 -5.25 -19.46
CA LEU A 130 -4.84 -4.51 -20.11
C LEU A 130 -3.52 -4.55 -19.31
N SER A 131 -3.30 -5.66 -18.60
CA SER A 131 -2.24 -5.77 -17.58
C SER A 131 -0.82 -5.61 -18.15
N SER A 132 -0.64 -5.91 -19.43
CA SER A 132 0.62 -5.74 -20.17
C SER A 132 0.95 -4.29 -20.52
N TYR A 133 0.00 -3.35 -20.39
CA TYR A 133 0.16 -1.94 -20.77
C TYR A 133 0.43 -1.02 -19.56
N THR A 134 0.79 0.23 -19.87
CA THR A 134 0.87 1.31 -18.88
C THR A 134 -0.50 1.58 -18.25
N HIS A 135 -0.53 2.13 -17.04
CA HIS A 135 -1.76 2.24 -16.25
C HIS A 135 -2.75 3.25 -16.83
N ASP A 136 -2.25 4.17 -17.64
CA ASP A 136 -2.97 5.20 -18.36
C ASP A 136 -3.43 4.76 -19.75
N TYR A 137 -3.13 3.53 -20.19
CA TYR A 137 -3.63 2.97 -21.43
C TYR A 137 -5.10 2.50 -21.29
N PRO A 138 -5.99 2.75 -22.28
CA PRO A 138 -5.71 3.32 -23.59
C PRO A 138 -5.75 4.86 -23.68
N TYR A 139 -6.20 5.56 -22.64
CA TYR A 139 -6.39 7.01 -22.71
C TYR A 139 -5.09 7.79 -22.96
N CYS A 140 -3.93 7.20 -22.64
CA CYS A 140 -2.62 7.75 -22.95
C CYS A 140 -2.39 8.00 -24.45
N LEU A 141 -3.04 7.23 -25.32
CA LEU A 141 -2.98 7.39 -26.78
C LEU A 141 -3.77 8.60 -27.29
N ALA A 142 -4.68 9.16 -26.49
CA ALA A 142 -5.45 10.32 -26.88
C ALA A 142 -4.55 11.55 -27.03
N GLY A 143 -4.60 12.19 -28.20
CA GLY A 143 -3.91 13.45 -28.46
C GLY A 143 -4.43 14.61 -27.59
N LYS A 144 -3.64 15.69 -27.49
CA LYS A 144 -3.96 16.87 -26.65
C LYS A 144 -5.34 17.45 -26.96
N GLU A 145 -5.72 17.48 -28.23
CA GLU A 145 -7.00 18.01 -28.67
C GLU A 145 -8.19 17.17 -28.15
N LEU A 146 -8.14 15.84 -28.36
CA LEU A 146 -9.17 14.93 -27.87
C LEU A 146 -9.31 15.03 -26.34
N ARG A 147 -8.18 15.01 -25.60
CA ARG A 147 -8.21 15.15 -24.14
C ARG A 147 -8.84 16.47 -23.71
N GLY A 148 -8.60 17.56 -24.45
CA GLY A 148 -9.23 18.85 -24.23
C GLY A 148 -10.75 18.81 -24.39
N VAL A 149 -11.24 18.20 -25.48
CA VAL A 149 -12.68 18.03 -25.74
C VAL A 149 -13.35 17.18 -24.65
N VAL A 150 -12.77 16.02 -24.34
CA VAL A 150 -13.28 15.10 -23.32
C VAL A 150 -13.34 15.78 -21.95
N LYS A 151 -12.25 16.45 -21.54
CA LYS A 151 -12.18 17.15 -20.25
C LYS A 151 -13.19 18.29 -20.16
N ALA A 152 -13.33 19.09 -21.22
CA ALA A 152 -14.30 20.18 -21.27
C ALA A 152 -15.74 19.67 -21.14
N LEU A 153 -16.07 18.57 -21.81
CA LEU A 153 -17.40 17.97 -21.71
C LEU A 153 -17.66 17.41 -20.31
N ILE A 154 -16.75 16.57 -19.79
CA ILE A 154 -16.87 15.96 -18.45
C ILE A 154 -17.02 17.03 -17.36
N GLY A 155 -16.28 18.15 -17.46
CA GLY A 155 -16.36 19.24 -16.50
C GLY A 155 -17.73 19.96 -16.45
N ARG A 156 -18.49 19.93 -17.56
CA ARG A 156 -19.85 20.49 -17.63
C ARG A 156 -20.92 19.51 -17.16
N CYS A 157 -20.65 18.21 -17.21
CA CYS A 157 -21.63 17.15 -16.90
C CYS A 157 -21.50 16.61 -15.47
N ASN A 158 -21.09 17.43 -14.50
CA ASN A 158 -20.74 16.98 -13.14
C ASN A 158 -21.86 16.20 -12.44
N GLU A 159 -23.11 16.64 -12.57
CA GLU A 159 -24.27 16.07 -11.89
C GLU A 159 -24.66 14.69 -12.45
N SER A 160 -24.50 14.47 -13.77
CA SER A 160 -24.81 13.20 -14.43
C SER A 160 -23.62 12.24 -14.53
N LEU A 161 -22.47 12.61 -13.95
CA LEU A 161 -21.22 11.90 -14.20
C LEU A 161 -21.15 10.53 -13.50
N GLN A 162 -21.78 10.39 -12.33
CA GLN A 162 -21.86 9.11 -11.63
C GLN A 162 -22.71 8.11 -12.44
N ASP A 163 -23.90 8.52 -12.90
CA ASP A 163 -24.75 7.69 -13.75
C ASP A 163 -24.06 7.33 -15.07
N PHE A 164 -23.25 8.25 -15.62
CA PHE A 164 -22.48 7.97 -16.83
C PHE A 164 -21.33 6.99 -16.59
N TYR A 165 -20.63 7.09 -15.47
CA TYR A 165 -19.62 6.12 -15.05
C TYR A 165 -20.25 4.72 -14.92
N ASP A 166 -21.36 4.63 -14.19
CA ASP A 166 -22.11 3.40 -14.00
C ASP A 166 -22.59 2.86 -15.36
N HIS A 167 -23.13 3.73 -16.23
CA HIS A 167 -23.52 3.37 -17.59
C HIS A 167 -22.36 2.76 -18.41
N CYS A 168 -21.15 3.34 -18.34
CA CYS A 168 -19.99 2.79 -19.04
C CYS A 168 -19.68 1.36 -18.55
N VAL A 169 -19.66 1.14 -17.23
CA VAL A 169 -19.38 -0.18 -16.65
C VAL A 169 -20.45 -1.19 -17.04
N TYR A 170 -21.73 -0.89 -16.82
CA TYR A 170 -22.83 -1.80 -17.15
C TYR A 170 -22.92 -2.10 -18.65
N THR A 171 -22.66 -1.10 -19.50
CA THR A 171 -22.66 -1.30 -20.94
C THR A 171 -21.53 -2.23 -21.36
N MET A 172 -20.30 -2.01 -20.89
CA MET A 172 -19.20 -2.96 -21.15
C MET A 172 -19.56 -4.39 -20.75
N LEU A 173 -20.19 -4.60 -19.59
CA LEU A 173 -20.60 -5.92 -19.14
C LEU A 173 -21.70 -6.56 -19.98
N ARG A 174 -22.61 -5.75 -20.53
CA ARG A 174 -23.67 -6.19 -21.45
C ARG A 174 -23.10 -6.56 -22.82
N GLU A 175 -22.17 -5.76 -23.33
CA GLU A 175 -21.52 -6.00 -24.63
C GLU A 175 -20.68 -7.28 -24.62
N LEU A 176 -20.06 -7.64 -23.49
CA LEU A 176 -19.35 -8.91 -23.31
C LEU A 176 -20.23 -10.17 -23.47
N ASP A 177 -21.57 -10.05 -23.44
CA ASP A 177 -22.47 -11.19 -23.71
C ASP A 177 -22.75 -11.40 -25.20
N LYS A 178 -22.42 -10.43 -26.06
CA LYS A 178 -22.71 -10.51 -27.50
C LYS A 178 -21.66 -11.36 -28.21
N GLN A 179 -22.11 -12.27 -29.07
CA GLN A 179 -21.24 -13.20 -29.81
C GLN A 179 -20.26 -12.52 -30.76
N THR A 180 -20.60 -11.32 -31.26
CA THR A 180 -19.76 -10.55 -32.19
C THR A 180 -18.78 -9.60 -31.50
N GLY A 181 -18.81 -9.51 -30.16
CA GLY A 181 -17.88 -8.73 -29.34
C GLY A 181 -17.54 -7.36 -29.91
N GLU A 182 -18.39 -6.35 -29.67
CA GLU A 182 -18.01 -4.99 -30.06
C GLU A 182 -16.80 -4.52 -29.23
N PRO A 183 -15.86 -3.78 -29.84
CA PRO A 183 -14.73 -3.20 -29.11
C PRO A 183 -15.25 -2.33 -27.96
N LEU A 184 -14.57 -2.33 -26.82
CA LEU A 184 -14.99 -1.62 -25.60
C LEU A 184 -14.14 -0.37 -25.30
N HIS A 185 -13.30 0.02 -26.25
CA HIS A 185 -12.24 1.01 -26.05
C HIS A 185 -12.77 2.39 -25.71
N GLY A 186 -13.91 2.80 -26.28
CA GLY A 186 -14.51 4.11 -26.00
C GLY A 186 -14.96 4.24 -24.55
N TYR A 187 -15.61 3.21 -24.01
CA TYR A 187 -16.02 3.18 -22.61
C TYR A 187 -14.81 3.17 -21.65
N ARG A 188 -13.75 2.45 -22.00
CA ARG A 188 -12.49 2.43 -21.24
C ARG A 188 -11.84 3.81 -21.19
N VAL A 189 -11.78 4.52 -22.31
CA VAL A 189 -11.29 5.90 -22.40
C VAL A 189 -12.12 6.82 -21.50
N CYS A 190 -13.45 6.73 -21.56
CA CYS A 190 -14.33 7.54 -20.73
C CYS A 190 -14.11 7.28 -19.23
N ILE A 191 -14.02 6.01 -18.82
CA ILE A 191 -13.74 5.63 -17.44
C ILE A 191 -12.43 6.23 -16.94
N GLN A 192 -11.35 6.11 -17.72
CA GLN A 192 -10.05 6.68 -17.36
C GLN A 192 -10.09 8.21 -17.30
N ALA A 193 -10.75 8.87 -18.25
CA ALA A 193 -10.87 10.32 -18.27
C ALA A 193 -11.65 10.85 -17.05
N ILE A 194 -12.71 10.16 -16.62
CA ILE A 194 -13.47 10.52 -15.41
C ILE A 194 -12.60 10.36 -14.17
N LEU A 195 -11.98 9.18 -14.01
CA LEU A 195 -11.29 8.82 -12.77
C LEU A 195 -9.92 9.50 -12.61
N GLN A 196 -9.35 10.02 -13.69
CA GLN A 196 -8.17 10.89 -13.65
C GLN A 196 -8.41 12.17 -12.84
N ASP A 197 -9.55 12.83 -13.04
CA ASP A 197 -9.90 14.08 -12.33
C ASP A 197 -10.78 13.81 -11.09
N LYS A 198 -11.59 12.74 -11.08
CA LYS A 198 -12.55 12.43 -10.02
C LYS A 198 -12.50 10.96 -9.57
N PRO A 199 -11.40 10.51 -8.94
CA PRO A 199 -11.22 9.11 -8.53
C PRO A 199 -12.28 8.61 -7.53
N ARG A 200 -12.91 9.52 -6.76
CA ARG A 200 -13.95 9.15 -5.78
C ARG A 200 -15.19 8.51 -6.41
N MET A 201 -15.48 8.77 -7.69
CA MET A 201 -16.66 8.20 -8.40
C MET A 201 -16.67 6.66 -8.35
N ALA A 202 -15.50 6.02 -8.49
CA ALA A 202 -15.38 4.56 -8.40
C ALA A 202 -15.72 3.97 -7.01
N THR A 203 -15.79 4.81 -5.98
CA THR A 203 -15.98 4.36 -4.58
C THR A 203 -17.31 4.80 -3.96
N GLN A 204 -18.15 5.55 -4.69
CA GLN A 204 -19.43 6.03 -4.16
C GLN A 204 -20.40 4.86 -3.90
N ASN A 205 -20.52 3.95 -4.86
CA ASN A 205 -21.47 2.82 -4.84
C ASN A 205 -20.73 1.47 -4.73
N LEU A 206 -19.65 1.41 -3.96
CA LEU A 206 -18.80 0.22 -3.86
C LEU A 206 -19.55 -1.08 -3.45
N PRO A 207 -20.53 -1.03 -2.52
CA PRO A 207 -21.33 -2.22 -2.19
C PRO A 207 -22.10 -2.79 -3.39
N ASP A 208 -22.71 -1.93 -4.21
CA ASP A 208 -23.49 -2.33 -5.38
C ASP A 208 -22.60 -3.00 -6.44
N TYR A 209 -21.38 -2.45 -6.62
CA TYR A 209 -20.39 -3.06 -7.48
C TYR A 209 -19.88 -4.42 -6.97
N LEU A 210 -19.76 -4.59 -5.65
CA LEU A 210 -19.41 -5.89 -5.06
C LEU A 210 -20.54 -6.91 -5.29
N GLU A 211 -21.80 -6.51 -5.13
CA GLU A 211 -22.95 -7.36 -5.43
C GLU A 211 -23.01 -7.74 -6.91
N LEU A 212 -22.79 -6.77 -7.81
CA LEU A 212 -22.68 -7.01 -9.24
C LEU A 212 -21.55 -8.01 -9.55
N LEU A 213 -20.36 -7.84 -8.96
CA LEU A 213 -19.25 -8.76 -9.15
C LEU A 213 -19.59 -10.17 -8.70
N ARG A 214 -20.24 -10.32 -7.54
CA ARG A 214 -20.71 -11.62 -7.01
C ARG A 214 -21.74 -12.26 -7.93
N SER A 215 -22.64 -11.48 -8.54
CA SER A 215 -23.65 -11.99 -9.47
C SER A 215 -23.05 -12.61 -10.75
N VAL A 216 -21.85 -12.18 -11.15
CA VAL A 216 -21.13 -12.66 -12.33
C VAL A 216 -19.84 -13.43 -12.00
N GLN A 217 -19.67 -13.91 -10.76
CA GLN A 217 -18.42 -14.51 -10.27
C GLN A 217 -17.96 -15.74 -11.10
N ASN A 218 -18.89 -16.44 -11.73
CA ASN A 218 -18.63 -17.57 -12.63
C ASN A 218 -18.17 -17.15 -14.05
N ARG A 219 -18.11 -15.85 -14.34
CA ARG A 219 -17.65 -15.27 -15.62
C ARG A 219 -16.41 -14.38 -15.39
N PRO A 220 -15.19 -14.96 -15.36
CA PRO A 220 -13.97 -14.24 -14.97
C PRO A 220 -13.73 -12.95 -15.75
N VAL A 221 -13.99 -12.93 -17.07
CA VAL A 221 -13.80 -11.74 -17.92
C VAL A 221 -14.65 -10.57 -17.46
N LYS A 222 -15.90 -10.82 -17.02
CA LYS A 222 -16.78 -9.78 -16.47
C LYS A 222 -16.27 -9.27 -15.13
N CYS A 223 -15.87 -10.17 -14.23
CA CYS A 223 -15.27 -9.78 -12.95
C CYS A 223 -14.01 -8.93 -13.14
N LEU A 224 -13.11 -9.35 -14.02
CA LEU A 224 -11.89 -8.61 -14.35
C LEU A 224 -12.20 -7.24 -14.94
N THR A 225 -13.26 -7.13 -15.75
CA THR A 225 -13.73 -5.84 -16.28
C THR A 225 -14.22 -4.92 -15.17
N ILE A 226 -15.01 -5.42 -14.21
CA ILE A 226 -15.45 -4.63 -13.03
C ILE A 226 -14.23 -4.19 -12.20
N MET A 227 -13.34 -5.12 -11.87
CA MET A 227 -12.13 -4.85 -11.09
C MET A 227 -11.23 -3.83 -11.78
N TRP A 228 -11.08 -3.91 -13.10
CA TRP A 228 -10.31 -2.96 -13.90
C TRP A 228 -10.94 -1.57 -13.92
N SER A 229 -12.26 -1.48 -14.13
CA SER A 229 -12.99 -0.21 -14.20
C SER A 229 -12.93 0.57 -12.90
N LEU A 230 -13.08 -0.11 -11.77
CA LEU A 230 -12.98 0.51 -10.44
C LEU A 230 -11.52 0.80 -10.07
N GLY A 231 -10.61 -0.10 -10.44
CA GLY A 231 -9.18 0.02 -10.14
C GLY A 231 -8.53 1.27 -10.73
N GLN A 232 -9.05 1.83 -11.81
CA GLN A 232 -8.50 3.06 -12.42
C GLN A 232 -8.38 4.22 -11.43
N ALA A 233 -9.26 4.32 -10.42
CA ALA A 233 -9.20 5.35 -9.40
C ALA A 233 -7.89 5.31 -8.58
N GLY A 234 -7.34 4.12 -8.36
CA GLY A 234 -6.14 3.93 -7.57
C GLY A 234 -4.87 4.49 -8.21
N TYR A 235 -4.85 4.66 -9.53
CA TYR A 235 -3.69 5.22 -10.21
C TYR A 235 -3.52 6.73 -9.97
N TYR A 236 -4.59 7.43 -9.55
CA TYR A 236 -4.56 8.86 -9.27
C TYR A 236 -4.71 9.19 -7.78
N ASP A 237 -5.36 8.32 -7.00
CA ASP A 237 -5.56 8.49 -5.56
C ASP A 237 -5.37 7.17 -4.80
N LEU A 238 -4.34 7.10 -3.97
CA LEU A 238 -4.02 5.93 -3.15
C LEU A 238 -5.19 5.53 -2.23
N SER A 239 -5.88 6.50 -1.62
CA SER A 239 -6.99 6.23 -0.70
C SER A 239 -8.14 5.54 -1.43
N GLN A 240 -8.52 6.06 -2.60
CA GLN A 240 -9.56 5.43 -3.42
C GLN A 240 -9.12 4.06 -3.94
N GLY A 241 -7.86 3.93 -4.38
CA GLY A 241 -7.30 2.65 -4.82
C GLY A 241 -7.35 1.57 -3.74
N LEU A 242 -7.01 1.93 -2.49
CA LEU A 242 -7.09 1.03 -1.34
C LEU A 242 -8.54 0.66 -1.01
N ARG A 243 -9.48 1.62 -1.07
CA ARG A 243 -10.91 1.33 -0.88
C ARG A 243 -11.43 0.33 -1.90
N VAL A 244 -11.11 0.53 -3.19
CA VAL A 244 -11.47 -0.42 -4.25
C VAL A 244 -10.85 -1.77 -3.98
N TRP A 245 -9.56 -1.82 -3.63
CA TRP A 245 -8.88 -3.08 -3.39
C TRP A 245 -9.50 -3.85 -2.21
N LEU A 246 -9.72 -3.17 -1.08
CA LEU A 246 -10.34 -3.76 0.12
C LEU A 246 -11.80 -4.16 -0.09
N GLY A 247 -12.59 -3.33 -0.79
CA GLY A 247 -14.01 -3.56 -0.97
C GLY A 247 -14.38 -4.50 -2.13
N ILE A 248 -13.51 -4.64 -3.14
CA ILE A 248 -13.82 -5.38 -4.37
C ILE A 248 -12.86 -6.55 -4.58
N MET A 249 -11.56 -6.33 -4.44
CA MET A 249 -10.55 -7.33 -4.82
C MET A 249 -10.23 -8.30 -3.68
N LEU A 250 -10.12 -7.82 -2.44
CA LEU A 250 -9.89 -8.64 -1.26
C LEU A 250 -10.98 -9.71 -1.04
N PRO A 251 -12.30 -9.41 -1.17
CA PRO A 251 -13.36 -10.42 -1.00
C PRO A 251 -13.29 -11.58 -2.01
N VAL A 252 -12.63 -11.38 -3.15
CA VAL A 252 -12.46 -12.42 -4.20
C VAL A 252 -11.02 -12.87 -4.35
N LEU A 253 -10.14 -12.52 -3.40
CA LEU A 253 -8.72 -12.88 -3.43
C LEU A 253 -8.52 -14.41 -3.43
N GLY A 254 -9.46 -15.17 -2.84
CA GLY A 254 -9.46 -16.63 -2.89
C GLY A 254 -9.97 -17.25 -4.20
N VAL A 255 -10.45 -16.47 -5.15
CA VAL A 255 -10.93 -16.97 -6.45
C VAL A 255 -9.75 -17.07 -7.41
N LYS A 256 -9.34 -18.30 -7.75
CA LYS A 256 -8.15 -18.57 -8.57
C LYS A 256 -8.09 -17.80 -9.90
N ALA A 257 -9.24 -17.57 -10.54
CA ALA A 257 -9.31 -16.85 -11.80
C ALA A 257 -9.10 -15.32 -11.67
N LEU A 258 -9.19 -14.77 -10.45
CA LEU A 258 -9.16 -13.33 -10.17
C LEU A 258 -7.97 -12.92 -9.29
N SER A 259 -7.44 -13.85 -8.50
CA SER A 259 -6.39 -13.59 -7.50
C SER A 259 -5.11 -13.00 -8.08
N SER A 260 -4.70 -13.45 -9.27
CA SER A 260 -3.53 -12.92 -9.98
C SER A 260 -3.66 -11.42 -10.26
N TYR A 261 -4.83 -11.00 -10.79
CA TYR A 261 -5.09 -9.59 -11.08
C TYR A 261 -5.18 -8.76 -9.79
N ALA A 262 -5.84 -9.28 -8.75
CA ALA A 262 -5.96 -8.58 -7.45
C ALA A 262 -4.59 -8.27 -6.82
N ILE A 263 -3.64 -9.20 -6.88
CA ILE A 263 -2.29 -9.02 -6.33
C ILE A 263 -1.45 -8.11 -7.22
N ALA A 264 -1.48 -8.31 -8.54
CA ALA A 264 -0.77 -7.47 -9.49
C ALA A 264 -1.23 -5.99 -9.41
N TYR A 265 -2.53 -5.76 -9.24
CA TYR A 265 -3.07 -4.43 -9.02
C TYR A 265 -2.53 -3.81 -7.72
N LEU A 266 -2.53 -4.57 -6.61
CA LEU A 266 -2.00 -4.08 -5.33
C LEU A 266 -0.52 -3.71 -5.42
N GLU A 267 0.28 -4.58 -6.03
CA GLU A 267 1.70 -4.32 -6.27
C GLU A 267 1.89 -3.01 -7.04
N ARG A 268 1.16 -2.84 -8.16
CA ARG A 268 1.22 -1.63 -8.98
C ARG A 268 0.76 -0.38 -8.22
N LEU A 269 -0.31 -0.49 -7.44
CA LEU A 269 -0.84 0.60 -6.61
C LEU A 269 0.23 1.09 -5.62
N LEU A 270 0.87 0.16 -4.91
CA LEU A 270 1.91 0.48 -3.95
C LEU A 270 3.18 1.00 -4.63
N LEU A 271 3.58 0.44 -5.77
CA LEU A 271 4.74 0.93 -6.53
C LEU A 271 4.55 2.37 -7.02
N LEU A 272 3.36 2.70 -7.51
CA LEU A 272 3.04 4.05 -7.98
C LEU A 272 2.99 5.07 -6.84
N HIS A 273 2.41 4.69 -5.70
CA HIS A 273 2.31 5.56 -4.52
C HIS A 273 3.38 5.22 -3.49
N VAL A 274 4.59 5.76 -3.69
CA VAL A 274 5.71 5.60 -2.73
C VAL A 274 5.35 6.19 -1.36
N ASN A 275 4.70 7.37 -1.36
CA ASN A 275 4.23 8.01 -0.13
C ASN A 275 2.87 7.43 0.30
N LEU A 276 2.91 6.58 1.32
CA LEU A 276 1.74 5.87 1.85
C LEU A 276 0.82 6.71 2.73
N THR A 277 1.22 7.94 3.10
CA THR A 277 0.48 8.77 4.07
C THR A 277 -0.97 9.04 3.66
N LYS A 278 -1.23 9.18 2.35
CA LYS A 278 -2.59 9.39 1.80
C LYS A 278 -3.51 8.18 1.98
N GLY A 279 -2.95 6.99 2.22
CA GLY A 279 -3.70 5.76 2.47
C GLY A 279 -3.96 5.48 3.95
N PHE A 280 -3.42 6.28 4.88
CA PHE A 280 -3.58 6.06 6.31
C PHE A 280 -5.03 6.20 6.76
N GLY A 281 -5.46 5.30 7.65
CA GLY A 281 -6.83 5.25 8.17
C GLY A 281 -7.84 4.59 7.23
N VAL A 282 -7.45 4.16 6.02
CA VAL A 282 -8.33 3.43 5.10
C VAL A 282 -8.44 1.95 5.48
N MET A 283 -7.33 1.34 5.93
CA MET A 283 -7.27 -0.07 6.29
C MET A 283 -7.34 -0.24 7.81
N GLY A 284 -8.44 -0.82 8.30
CA GLY A 284 -8.59 -1.13 9.73
C GLY A 284 -8.16 -2.55 10.10
N PRO A 285 -8.25 -2.95 11.38
CA PRO A 285 -7.97 -4.31 11.83
C PRO A 285 -8.78 -5.37 11.06
N LYS A 286 -10.07 -5.11 10.82
CA LYS A 286 -10.97 -6.04 10.12
C LYS A 286 -10.50 -6.39 8.71
N ASP A 287 -9.87 -5.44 8.04
CA ASP A 287 -9.35 -5.59 6.69
C ASP A 287 -7.93 -6.15 6.68
N PHE A 288 -7.13 -5.77 7.66
CA PHE A 288 -5.71 -6.13 7.78
C PHE A 288 -5.49 -7.60 8.12
N PHE A 289 -6.26 -8.17 9.05
CA PHE A 289 -6.01 -9.54 9.51
C PHE A 289 -6.28 -10.63 8.47
N PRO A 290 -7.31 -10.54 7.60
CA PRO A 290 -7.43 -11.42 6.43
C PRO A 290 -6.16 -11.43 5.56
N LEU A 291 -5.45 -10.29 5.44
CA LEU A 291 -4.22 -10.19 4.66
C LEU A 291 -3.07 -10.94 5.31
N LEU A 292 -2.94 -10.82 6.63
CA LEU A 292 -1.98 -11.62 7.40
C LEU A 292 -2.25 -13.11 7.19
N ASP A 293 -3.52 -13.52 7.26
CA ASP A 293 -3.91 -14.91 7.10
C ASP A 293 -3.59 -15.40 5.66
N PHE A 294 -3.91 -14.63 4.61
CA PHE A 294 -3.54 -14.97 3.23
C PHE A 294 -2.04 -14.97 2.95
N ALA A 295 -1.27 -14.10 3.61
CA ALA A 295 0.17 -14.04 3.45
C ALA A 295 0.86 -15.25 4.11
N TYR A 296 0.52 -15.56 5.36
CA TYR A 296 1.35 -16.49 6.14
C TYR A 296 0.70 -17.84 6.47
N MET A 297 -0.63 -18.01 6.34
CA MET A 297 -1.25 -19.31 6.61
C MET A 297 -1.09 -20.27 5.42
N PRO A 298 -0.64 -21.52 5.65
CA PRO A 298 -0.53 -22.52 4.59
C PRO A 298 -1.91 -23.03 4.16
N LYS A 299 -1.97 -23.62 2.97
CA LYS A 299 -3.20 -24.23 2.40
C LYS A 299 -4.38 -23.25 2.29
N ASN A 300 -4.09 -21.95 2.13
CA ASN A 300 -5.12 -21.00 1.76
C ASN A 300 -5.46 -21.10 0.26
N ALA A 301 -6.39 -20.28 -0.20
CA ALA A 301 -6.90 -20.35 -1.58
C ALA A 301 -5.93 -19.77 -2.64
N LEU A 302 -4.85 -19.12 -2.25
CA LEU A 302 -3.83 -18.59 -3.16
C LEU A 302 -2.85 -19.69 -3.61
N SER A 303 -2.30 -19.53 -4.81
CA SER A 303 -1.14 -20.32 -5.22
C SER A 303 0.10 -19.90 -4.42
N PRO A 304 1.09 -20.81 -4.22
CA PRO A 304 2.30 -20.48 -3.47
C PRO A 304 3.04 -19.24 -4.01
N SER A 305 3.09 -19.07 -5.33
CA SER A 305 3.70 -17.90 -5.98
C SER A 305 3.01 -16.58 -5.63
N LEU A 306 1.66 -16.57 -5.63
CA LEU A 306 0.86 -15.40 -5.31
C LEU A 306 0.92 -15.09 -3.81
N GLN A 307 0.94 -16.13 -2.97
CA GLN A 307 1.16 -15.99 -1.54
C GLN A 307 2.52 -15.34 -1.24
N GLU A 308 3.59 -15.78 -1.90
CA GLU A 308 4.92 -15.18 -1.75
C GLU A 308 4.94 -13.70 -2.19
N GLN A 309 4.27 -13.36 -3.30
CA GLN A 309 4.11 -11.97 -3.72
C GLN A 309 3.39 -11.14 -2.65
N LEU A 310 2.28 -11.65 -2.09
CA LEU A 310 1.57 -10.95 -1.02
C LEU A 310 2.43 -10.77 0.23
N CYS A 311 3.23 -11.78 0.61
CA CYS A 311 4.21 -11.66 1.70
C CYS A 311 5.21 -10.52 1.48
N ARG A 312 5.67 -10.32 0.24
CA ARG A 312 6.58 -9.21 -0.10
C ARG A 312 5.91 -7.84 0.01
N LEU A 313 4.61 -7.75 -0.29
CA LEU A 313 3.81 -6.53 -0.15
C LEU A 313 3.40 -6.23 1.30
N TYR A 314 3.30 -7.28 2.14
CA TYR A 314 2.78 -7.21 3.50
C TYR A 314 3.40 -6.11 4.39
N PRO A 315 4.73 -5.88 4.42
CA PRO A 315 5.31 -4.81 5.23
C PRO A 315 4.74 -3.42 4.91
N ARG A 316 4.45 -3.14 3.64
CA ARG A 316 3.83 -1.86 3.23
C ARG A 316 2.36 -1.78 3.62
N LEU A 317 1.64 -2.91 3.58
CA LEU A 317 0.25 -3.00 4.07
C LEU A 317 0.18 -2.79 5.58
N LYS A 318 1.16 -3.31 6.33
CA LYS A 318 1.29 -3.08 7.77
C LYS A 318 1.48 -1.59 8.11
N VAL A 319 2.34 -0.89 7.37
CA VAL A 319 2.49 0.57 7.52
C VAL A 319 1.17 1.31 7.25
N LEU A 320 0.44 0.93 6.19
CA LEU A 320 -0.87 1.51 5.88
C LEU A 320 -1.92 1.27 6.98
N ALA A 321 -1.94 0.06 7.55
CA ALA A 321 -2.85 -0.31 8.62
C ALA A 321 -2.54 0.44 9.92
N PHE A 322 -1.27 0.54 10.30
CA PHE A 322 -0.87 1.23 11.53
C PHE A 322 -1.09 2.75 11.46
N GLY A 323 -0.96 3.30 10.25
CA GLY A 323 -1.32 4.67 9.94
C GLY A 323 -0.35 5.70 10.51
N ALA A 324 -0.82 6.94 10.66
CA ALA A 324 0.02 8.08 11.03
C ALA A 324 0.45 8.10 12.50
N LYS A 325 -0.32 7.45 13.39
CA LYS A 325 -0.19 7.54 14.85
C LYS A 325 -0.25 6.14 15.48
N PRO A 326 0.72 5.27 15.20
CA PRO A 326 0.76 3.91 15.77
C PRO A 326 0.69 3.91 17.31
N GLU A 327 1.23 4.94 17.95
CA GLU A 327 1.22 5.12 19.41
C GLU A 327 -0.18 5.27 20.03
N MET A 328 -1.22 5.52 19.21
CA MET A 328 -2.60 5.65 19.65
C MET A 328 -3.55 4.60 19.04
N THR A 329 -3.06 3.67 18.21
CA THR A 329 -3.93 2.75 17.45
C THR A 329 -3.56 1.28 17.63
N LEU A 330 -2.31 0.96 17.93
CA LEU A 330 -1.82 -0.43 17.93
C LEU A 330 -2.50 -1.31 18.99
N HIS A 331 -2.97 -0.75 20.09
CA HIS A 331 -3.76 -1.48 21.09
C HIS A 331 -5.03 -2.12 20.50
N THR A 332 -5.58 -1.58 19.40
CA THR A 332 -6.75 -2.16 18.72
C THR A 332 -6.41 -3.39 17.88
N TYR A 333 -5.15 -3.56 17.47
CA TYR A 333 -4.66 -4.70 16.69
C TYR A 333 -4.20 -5.85 17.58
N LEU A 334 -3.65 -5.53 18.77
CA LEU A 334 -3.10 -6.51 19.71
C LEU A 334 -4.03 -7.71 20.00
N PRO A 335 -5.35 -7.55 20.25
CA PRO A 335 -6.23 -8.69 20.52
C PRO A 335 -6.25 -9.73 19.41
N SER A 336 -6.23 -9.27 18.15
CA SER A 336 -6.32 -10.12 16.97
C SER A 336 -4.99 -10.78 16.61
N PHE A 337 -3.85 -10.16 16.97
CA PHE A 337 -2.55 -10.81 16.92
C PHE A 337 -2.46 -11.93 17.99
N LEU A 338 -2.87 -11.63 19.23
CA LEU A 338 -2.89 -12.59 20.33
C LEU A 338 -3.75 -13.82 20.03
N SER A 339 -4.94 -13.61 19.46
CA SER A 339 -5.84 -14.73 19.12
C SER A 339 -5.27 -15.66 18.05
N ARG A 340 -4.37 -15.16 17.19
CA ARG A 340 -3.76 -15.91 16.08
C ARG A 340 -2.47 -16.63 16.46
N ALA A 341 -1.84 -16.28 17.58
CA ALA A 341 -0.61 -16.90 18.09
C ALA A 341 -0.86 -18.30 18.67
N THR A 342 -1.37 -19.22 17.85
CA THR A 342 -1.69 -20.59 18.26
C THR A 342 -0.45 -21.50 18.22
N PRO A 343 -0.44 -22.64 18.94
CA PRO A 343 0.71 -23.57 18.93
C PRO A 343 1.01 -24.18 17.56
N HIS A 344 0.00 -24.26 16.68
CA HIS A 344 0.09 -24.85 15.34
C HIS A 344 0.39 -23.80 14.25
N CYS A 345 0.74 -22.58 14.66
CA CYS A 345 1.06 -21.48 13.77
C CYS A 345 2.37 -21.78 13.01
N PRO A 346 2.44 -21.56 11.68
CA PRO A 346 3.68 -21.67 10.92
C PRO A 346 4.76 -20.76 11.50
N GLU A 347 6.03 -21.17 11.41
CA GLU A 347 7.13 -20.39 12.01
C GLU A 347 7.26 -18.98 11.41
N ASP A 348 6.98 -18.80 10.11
CA ASP A 348 6.99 -17.47 9.47
C ASP A 348 5.90 -16.56 10.03
N MET A 349 4.69 -17.08 10.16
CA MET A 349 3.57 -16.36 10.77
C MET A 349 3.87 -16.03 12.23
N LYS A 350 4.41 -16.99 12.99
CA LYS A 350 4.77 -16.81 14.39
C LYS A 350 5.82 -15.71 14.54
N ARG A 351 6.85 -15.67 13.69
CA ARG A 351 7.83 -14.57 13.67
C ARG A 351 7.17 -13.21 13.42
N GLU A 352 6.27 -13.11 12.45
CA GLU A 352 5.55 -11.87 12.16
C GLU A 352 4.61 -11.44 13.29
N LEU A 353 3.84 -12.38 13.86
CA LEU A 353 2.97 -12.14 15.02
C LEU A 353 3.77 -11.61 16.21
N LEU A 354 4.90 -12.24 16.53
CA LEU A 354 5.76 -11.81 17.64
C LEU A 354 6.35 -10.43 17.39
N SER A 355 6.82 -10.16 16.17
CA SER A 355 7.34 -8.84 15.79
C SER A 355 6.26 -7.76 15.90
N SER A 356 5.04 -8.05 15.46
CA SER A 356 3.93 -7.10 15.50
C SER A 356 3.39 -6.87 16.92
N MET A 357 3.28 -7.91 17.76
CA MET A 357 2.89 -7.74 19.17
C MET A 357 3.94 -6.96 19.96
N THR A 358 5.21 -7.19 19.65
CA THR A 358 6.34 -6.42 20.21
C THR A 358 6.22 -4.93 19.90
N GLU A 359 5.94 -4.61 18.64
CA GLU A 359 5.72 -3.23 18.19
C GLU A 359 4.53 -2.60 18.91
N CYS A 360 3.41 -3.34 19.06
CA CYS A 360 2.25 -2.87 19.83
C CYS A 360 2.61 -2.52 21.28
N LEU A 361 3.37 -3.37 21.97
CA LEU A 361 3.73 -3.18 23.38
C LEU A 361 4.82 -2.13 23.60
N SER A 362 5.66 -1.87 22.60
CA SER A 362 6.77 -0.90 22.70
C SER A 362 6.37 0.51 22.26
N VAL A 363 5.43 0.64 21.32
CA VAL A 363 5.03 1.91 20.72
C VAL A 363 3.75 2.48 21.36
N ASP A 364 2.75 1.64 21.65
CA ASP A 364 1.47 2.08 22.21
C ASP A 364 1.32 1.61 23.66
N HIS A 365 1.32 2.55 24.60
CA HIS A 365 1.21 2.26 26.02
C HIS A 365 -0.14 1.60 26.41
N GLN A 366 -1.22 1.93 25.69
CA GLN A 366 -2.55 1.35 25.96
C GLN A 366 -2.59 -0.15 25.64
N SER A 367 -1.70 -0.63 24.77
CA SER A 367 -1.53 -2.07 24.48
C SER A 367 -1.25 -2.88 25.73
N LEU A 368 -0.52 -2.33 26.71
CA LEU A 368 -0.27 -2.99 27.99
C LEU A 368 -1.55 -3.14 28.82
N GLY A 369 -2.43 -2.14 28.79
CA GLY A 369 -3.76 -2.21 29.41
C GLY A 369 -4.64 -3.29 28.78
N VAL A 370 -4.68 -3.34 27.45
CA VAL A 370 -5.42 -4.37 26.70
C VAL A 370 -4.86 -5.76 26.97
N TRP A 371 -3.54 -5.90 27.03
CA TRP A 371 -2.90 -7.17 27.37
C TRP A 371 -3.28 -7.66 28.77
N ARG A 372 -3.32 -6.77 29.77
CA ARG A 372 -3.82 -7.08 31.12
C ARG A 372 -5.22 -7.69 31.10
N GLN A 373 -6.14 -7.09 30.35
CA GLN A 373 -7.52 -7.56 30.24
C GLN A 373 -7.64 -8.92 29.53
N LEU A 374 -6.75 -9.19 28.57
CA LEU A 374 -6.79 -10.42 27.76
C LEU A 374 -5.96 -11.57 28.32
N TYR A 375 -5.21 -11.34 29.38
CA TYR A 375 -4.23 -12.28 29.93
C TYR A 375 -4.85 -13.63 30.29
N THR A 376 -5.97 -13.63 31.02
CA THR A 376 -6.65 -14.86 31.45
C THR A 376 -7.21 -15.66 30.27
N LYS A 377 -7.69 -14.97 29.23
CA LYS A 377 -8.27 -15.57 28.03
C LYS A 377 -7.20 -16.14 27.08
N HIS A 378 -6.00 -15.54 27.08
CA HIS A 378 -4.91 -15.87 26.17
C HIS A 378 -3.64 -16.24 26.95
N LEU A 379 -3.78 -17.05 28.00
CA LEU A 379 -2.70 -17.40 28.91
C LEU A 379 -1.56 -18.16 28.20
N PRO A 380 -1.82 -19.18 27.36
CA PRO A 380 -0.78 -19.85 26.58
C PRO A 380 -0.08 -18.95 25.57
N GLN A 381 -0.75 -17.93 25.04
CA GLN A 381 -0.19 -16.99 24.05
C GLN A 381 0.59 -15.87 24.74
N SER A 382 0.16 -15.46 25.93
CA SER A 382 0.79 -14.41 26.73
C SER A 382 2.23 -14.76 27.11
N ARG A 383 2.57 -16.05 27.21
CA ARG A 383 3.96 -16.52 27.41
C ARG A 383 4.96 -15.86 26.45
N TYR A 384 4.55 -15.69 25.18
CA TYR A 384 5.43 -15.21 24.14
C TYR A 384 5.70 -13.71 24.29
N ASN A 385 4.65 -12.94 24.58
CA ASN A 385 4.77 -11.51 24.85
C ASN A 385 5.61 -11.24 26.10
N THR A 386 5.49 -12.09 27.13
CA THR A 386 6.31 -11.99 28.35
C THR A 386 7.79 -12.26 28.08
N HIS A 387 8.11 -13.26 27.25
CA HIS A 387 9.49 -13.51 26.82
C HIS A 387 10.06 -12.36 25.98
N THR A 388 9.27 -11.79 25.07
CA THR A 388 9.75 -10.66 24.25
C THR A 388 9.85 -9.35 25.03
N ALA A 389 8.96 -9.12 25.99
CA ALA A 389 9.07 -8.04 26.95
C ALA A 389 10.37 -8.10 27.77
N GLN A 390 10.88 -9.30 28.09
CA GLN A 390 12.17 -9.51 28.76
C GLN A 390 13.39 -9.08 27.93
N SER A 391 13.32 -9.27 26.60
CA SER A 391 14.42 -8.97 25.69
C SER A 391 14.51 -7.48 25.35
N LEU A 392 13.38 -6.79 25.23
CA LEU A 392 13.31 -5.37 24.83
C LEU A 392 13.66 -4.38 25.93
N GLY A 393 13.75 -4.82 27.19
CA GLY A 393 14.15 -3.93 28.29
C GLY A 393 13.13 -2.83 28.61
N LEU A 394 11.84 -3.05 28.34
CA LEU A 394 10.70 -2.16 28.64
C LEU A 394 10.39 -2.04 30.16
N ARG A 395 11.44 -1.97 31.00
CA ARG A 395 11.41 -2.21 32.45
C ARG A 395 10.47 -1.27 33.21
N GLY A 396 10.40 0.01 32.84
CA GLY A 396 9.55 1.00 33.53
C GLY A 396 8.06 0.82 33.23
N TRP A 397 7.72 0.54 31.97
CA TRP A 397 6.33 0.45 31.50
C TRP A 397 5.67 -0.89 31.85
N LEU A 398 6.45 -1.95 32.01
CA LEU A 398 5.96 -3.29 32.33
C LEU A 398 5.72 -3.54 33.82
N GLN A 399 6.21 -2.67 34.72
CA GLN A 399 6.18 -2.94 36.16
C GLN A 399 4.75 -3.17 36.69
N GLU A 400 3.81 -2.30 36.30
CA GLU A 400 2.40 -2.46 36.66
C GLU A 400 1.77 -3.70 36.02
N THR A 401 2.13 -4.01 34.79
CA THR A 401 1.62 -5.17 34.05
C THR A 401 2.09 -6.48 34.66
N VAL A 402 3.37 -6.59 35.03
CA VAL A 402 3.94 -7.76 35.71
C VAL A 402 3.32 -7.94 37.09
N GLN A 403 3.10 -6.85 37.84
CA GLN A 403 2.44 -6.92 39.13
C GLN A 403 0.98 -7.37 39.00
N SER A 404 0.26 -6.88 37.99
CA SER A 404 -1.11 -7.32 37.67
C SER A 404 -1.13 -8.82 37.33
N PHE A 405 -0.25 -9.29 36.46
CA PHE A 405 -0.18 -10.72 36.11
C PHE A 405 0.15 -11.61 37.30
N ARG A 406 1.00 -11.15 38.21
CA ARG A 406 1.33 -11.88 39.42
C ARG A 406 0.09 -12.10 40.29
N VAL A 407 -0.67 -11.04 40.57
CA VAL A 407 -1.91 -11.14 41.37
C VAL A 407 -2.89 -12.10 40.69
N THR A 408 -3.11 -11.94 39.39
CA THR A 408 -3.99 -12.82 38.62
C THR A 408 -3.51 -14.28 38.59
N ASN A 409 -2.20 -14.52 38.53
CA ASN A 409 -1.64 -15.87 38.59
C ASN A 409 -1.79 -16.52 39.98
N GLU A 410 -1.69 -15.73 41.04
CA GLU A 410 -1.93 -16.19 42.42
C GLU A 410 -3.40 -16.60 42.61
N GLU A 411 -4.34 -15.84 42.04
CA GLU A 411 -5.78 -16.15 42.06
C GLU A 411 -6.15 -17.39 41.21
N LEU A 412 -5.52 -17.57 40.05
CA LEU A 412 -5.79 -18.69 39.14
C LEU A 412 -5.08 -19.99 39.49
N ARG A 413 -4.23 -19.98 40.53
CA ARG A 413 -3.40 -21.12 40.94
C ARG A 413 -4.20 -22.39 41.21
N ASP A 414 -5.43 -22.24 41.69
CA ASP A 414 -6.27 -23.35 42.12
C ASP A 414 -7.29 -23.78 41.04
N THR A 415 -7.40 -23.07 39.91
CA THR A 415 -8.46 -23.26 38.90
C THR A 415 -7.99 -23.49 37.46
N ALA A 416 -6.78 -23.07 37.07
CA ALA A 416 -6.31 -23.14 35.68
C ALA A 416 -5.32 -24.29 35.39
N ASN A 417 -5.18 -24.67 34.12
CA ASN A 417 -4.18 -25.63 33.63
C ASN A 417 -2.79 -25.28 34.17
N SER A 418 -2.18 -26.21 34.91
CA SER A 418 -1.02 -25.93 35.77
C SER A 418 0.25 -25.58 34.99
N ALA A 419 0.47 -26.12 33.79
CA ALA A 419 1.73 -25.95 33.06
C ALA A 419 1.92 -24.53 32.49
N ASP A 420 0.96 -24.02 31.72
CA ASP A 420 1.05 -22.67 31.12
C ASP A 420 1.05 -21.57 32.17
N LEU A 421 0.29 -21.76 33.26
CA LEU A 421 0.26 -20.86 34.41
C LEU A 421 1.60 -20.82 35.13
N GLN A 422 2.21 -21.99 35.39
CA GLN A 422 3.53 -22.06 36.02
C GLN A 422 4.61 -21.39 35.18
N ASP A 423 4.59 -21.56 33.86
CA ASP A 423 5.59 -20.95 32.97
C ASP A 423 5.41 -19.43 32.90
N CYS A 424 4.17 -18.93 32.79
CA CYS A 424 3.92 -17.49 32.84
C CYS A 424 4.33 -16.89 34.19
N ASN A 425 4.07 -17.59 35.30
CA ASN A 425 4.46 -17.16 36.63
C ASN A 425 5.99 -17.11 36.80
N LYS A 426 6.72 -18.14 36.34
CA LYS A 426 8.19 -18.14 36.30
C LYS A 426 8.74 -16.97 35.50
N LEU A 427 8.17 -16.69 34.32
CA LEU A 427 8.59 -15.59 33.46
C LEU A 427 8.32 -14.21 34.10
N CYS A 428 7.17 -14.04 34.77
CA CYS A 428 6.87 -12.82 35.53
C CYS A 428 7.87 -12.60 36.68
N HIS A 429 8.23 -13.66 37.40
CA HIS A 429 9.22 -13.60 38.46
C HIS A 429 10.62 -13.22 37.92
N CYS A 430 11.05 -13.82 36.81
CA CYS A 430 12.30 -13.46 36.14
C CYS A 430 12.32 -11.99 35.67
N LEU A 431 11.22 -11.49 35.12
CA LEU A 431 11.05 -10.07 34.75
C LEU A 431 11.21 -9.17 35.97
N GLN A 432 10.55 -9.50 37.07
CA GLN A 432 10.58 -8.73 38.29
C GLN A 432 11.99 -8.65 38.89
N LEU A 433 12.72 -9.77 38.96
CA LEU A 433 14.12 -9.79 39.39
C LEU A 433 15.01 -8.90 38.53
N LYS A 434 14.79 -8.91 37.20
CA LYS A 434 15.55 -8.07 36.26
C LYS A 434 15.16 -6.60 36.39
N MET A 435 13.91 -6.26 36.69
CA MET A 435 13.46 -4.88 36.91
C MET A 435 13.98 -4.30 38.23
N SER A 436 14.02 -5.10 39.28
CA SER A 436 14.50 -4.70 40.62
C SER A 436 16.03 -4.53 40.70
N GLY A 437 16.78 -5.03 39.71
CA GLY A 437 18.24 -4.90 39.63
C GLY A 437 18.72 -3.51 39.22
N ARG A 438 18.51 -2.49 40.06
CA ARG A 438 19.39 -1.31 40.09
C ARG A 438 20.66 -1.73 40.82
N GLY A 439 21.73 -2.04 40.09
CA GLY A 439 23.01 -2.41 40.70
C GLY A 439 23.48 -1.34 41.69
N PHE A 440 23.93 -1.76 42.88
CA PHE A 440 24.56 -0.85 43.85
C PHE A 440 25.76 -0.18 43.17
N PRO A 441 25.93 1.16 43.28
CA PRO A 441 26.86 1.92 42.45
C PRO A 441 28.32 1.79 42.91
N TRP A 442 28.84 0.56 42.93
CA TRP A 442 30.20 0.22 43.34
C TRP A 442 31.26 1.02 42.59
N SER A 443 31.05 1.32 41.30
CA SER A 443 31.98 2.14 40.51
C SER A 443 32.06 3.58 41.01
N ARG A 444 30.93 4.17 41.43
CA ARG A 444 30.89 5.54 41.98
C ARG A 444 31.51 5.60 43.37
N LEU A 445 31.28 4.57 44.19
CA LEU A 445 31.90 4.45 45.52
C LEU A 445 33.42 4.30 45.41
N PHE A 446 33.89 3.44 44.51
CA PHE A 446 35.32 3.24 44.28
C PHE A 446 36.00 4.50 43.74
N MET A 447 35.37 5.19 42.78
CA MET A 447 35.85 6.49 42.29
C MET A 447 35.92 7.54 43.39
N ALA A 448 34.88 7.66 44.22
CA ALA A 448 34.89 8.60 45.35
C ALA A 448 36.04 8.30 46.31
N LEU A 449 36.27 7.03 46.65
CA LEU A 449 37.35 6.60 47.54
C LEU A 449 38.73 6.92 46.96
N LEU A 450 38.94 6.70 45.66
CA LEU A 450 40.18 7.10 44.97
C LEU A 450 40.41 8.61 45.00
N VAL A 451 39.38 9.42 44.76
CA VAL A 451 39.47 10.88 44.81
C VAL A 451 39.84 11.36 46.21
N PHE A 452 39.23 10.78 47.26
CA PHE A 452 39.59 11.09 48.64
C PHE A 452 41.03 10.70 48.97
N ALA A 453 41.48 9.51 48.55
CA ALA A 453 42.86 9.07 48.75
C ALA A 453 43.87 9.98 48.04
N ALA A 454 43.63 10.32 46.76
CA ALA A 454 44.48 11.24 46.01
C ALA A 454 44.49 12.65 46.61
N GLY A 455 43.34 13.14 47.07
CA GLY A 455 43.21 14.42 47.77
C GLY A 455 44.01 14.46 49.07
N PHE A 456 43.95 13.39 49.88
CA PHE A 456 44.72 13.27 51.12
C PHE A 456 46.22 13.28 50.85
N ILE A 457 46.68 12.48 49.88
CA ILE A 457 48.09 12.42 49.47
C ILE A 457 48.57 13.80 48.99
N THR A 458 47.79 14.47 48.15
CA THR A 458 48.15 15.79 47.60
C THR A 458 48.20 16.86 48.69
N HIS A 459 47.29 16.83 49.66
CA HIS A 459 47.29 17.74 50.80
C HIS A 459 48.48 17.51 51.73
N ASP A 460 48.84 16.25 51.99
CA ASP A 460 50.00 15.88 52.82
C ASP A 460 51.31 16.35 52.18
N ILE A 461 51.48 16.14 50.86
CA ILE A 461 52.66 16.62 50.13
C ILE A 461 52.73 18.16 50.12
N ARG A 462 51.59 18.84 49.92
CA ARG A 462 51.53 20.31 49.88
C ARG A 462 51.79 20.94 51.24
N SER A 463 51.30 20.35 52.32
CA SER A 463 51.48 20.87 53.68
C SER A 463 52.91 20.70 54.21
N ARG A 464 53.64 19.68 53.72
CA ARG A 464 55.03 19.40 54.15
C ARG A 464 56.11 19.81 53.14
N GLY A 465 55.73 20.34 51.98
CA GLY A 465 56.64 20.96 51.01
C GLY A 465 57.49 20.00 50.17
N SER A 466 57.56 18.72 50.53
CA SER A 466 58.29 17.68 49.79
C SER A 466 57.59 16.32 49.92
N PHE A 467 57.68 15.48 48.89
CA PHE A 467 57.20 14.10 48.94
C PHE A 467 58.00 13.25 49.93
N THR A 468 59.32 13.47 50.03
CA THR A 468 60.21 12.68 50.91
C THR A 468 59.90 12.89 52.40
N ASP A 469 59.35 14.05 52.74
CA ASP A 469 59.10 14.47 54.13
C ASP A 469 57.62 14.27 54.53
N SER A 470 56.81 13.72 53.61
CA SER A 470 55.40 13.42 53.81
C SER A 470 55.18 12.19 54.71
N THR A 471 54.15 12.23 55.55
CA THR A 471 53.73 11.05 56.33
C THR A 471 53.34 9.89 55.42
N THR A 472 52.77 10.20 54.26
CA THR A 472 52.44 9.25 53.19
C THR A 472 53.68 8.48 52.71
N ALA A 473 54.80 9.16 52.46
CA ALA A 473 56.05 8.51 52.03
C ALA A 473 56.67 7.64 53.13
N SER A 474 56.61 8.09 54.40
CA SER A 474 57.06 7.28 55.54
C SER A 474 56.25 5.98 55.67
N TYR A 475 54.93 6.05 55.52
CA TYR A 475 54.06 4.85 55.54
C TYR A 475 54.26 3.95 54.32
N LEU A 476 54.46 4.51 53.13
CA LEU A 476 54.78 3.76 51.91
C LEU A 476 56.12 3.01 52.01
N HIS A 477 57.10 3.60 52.70
CA HIS A 477 58.39 2.98 52.97
C HIS A 477 58.29 1.89 54.04
N SER A 478 57.57 2.15 55.14
CA SER A 478 57.42 1.18 56.24
C SER A 478 56.54 -0.03 55.88
N SER A 479 55.60 0.13 54.95
CA SER A 479 54.70 -0.93 54.49
C SER A 479 55.27 -1.80 53.36
N GLY A 480 56.46 -1.48 52.83
CA GLY A 480 57.05 -2.18 51.69
C GLY A 480 56.32 -1.97 50.35
N VAL A 481 55.21 -1.20 50.35
CA VAL A 481 54.39 -0.91 49.16
C VAL A 481 55.18 -0.14 48.11
N MET A 482 56.15 0.69 48.51
CA MET A 482 57.04 1.38 47.57
C MET A 482 57.85 0.39 46.70
N GLY A 483 58.40 -0.67 47.30
CA GLY A 483 59.17 -1.68 46.58
C GLY A 483 58.30 -2.53 45.64
N VAL A 484 57.10 -2.90 46.09
CA VAL A 484 56.13 -3.63 45.27
C VAL A 484 55.61 -2.74 44.12
N SER A 485 55.38 -1.45 44.37
CA SER A 485 54.98 -0.48 43.35
C SER A 485 56.07 -0.28 42.30
N GLN A 486 57.34 -0.19 42.68
CA GLN A 486 58.46 -0.11 41.74
C GLN A 486 58.60 -1.39 40.91
N GLN A 487 58.42 -2.57 41.51
CA GLN A 487 58.42 -3.85 40.78
C GLN A 487 57.20 -3.99 39.86
N ALA A 488 56.03 -3.51 40.28
CA ALA A 488 54.84 -3.48 39.45
C ALA A 488 55.05 -2.52 38.26
N TRP A 489 55.64 -1.35 38.51
CA TRP A 489 55.94 -0.36 37.47
C TRP A 489 56.97 -0.87 36.47
N SER A 490 58.00 -1.60 36.92
CA SER A 490 58.98 -2.21 36.01
C SER A 490 58.34 -3.30 35.14
N LYS A 491 57.45 -4.13 35.71
CA LYS A 491 56.68 -5.12 34.94
C LYS A 491 55.72 -4.46 33.95
N VAL A 492 54.99 -3.42 34.36
CA VAL A 492 54.08 -2.66 33.48
C VAL A 492 54.86 -2.03 32.33
N THR A 493 56.02 -1.44 32.61
CA THR A 493 56.88 -0.85 31.58
C THR A 493 57.39 -1.91 30.61
N LEU A 494 57.80 -3.08 31.11
CA LEU A 494 58.29 -4.19 30.28
C LEU A 494 57.19 -4.78 29.39
N TYR A 495 55.99 -5.03 29.94
CA TYR A 495 54.85 -5.51 29.15
C TYR A 495 54.31 -4.45 28.19
N SER A 496 54.36 -3.17 28.55
CA SER A 496 53.99 -2.08 27.65
C SER A 496 54.97 -1.98 26.47
N GLN A 497 56.28 -2.10 26.71
CA GLN A 497 57.28 -2.14 25.65
C GLN A 497 57.10 -3.36 24.75
N GLN A 498 56.80 -4.54 25.30
CA GLN A 498 56.47 -5.73 24.51
C GLN A 498 55.20 -5.53 23.68
N GLY A 499 54.16 -4.91 24.25
CA GLY A 499 52.93 -4.57 23.54
C GLY A 499 53.17 -3.58 22.39
N PHE A 500 53.99 -2.55 22.62
CA PHE A 500 54.37 -1.60 21.58
C PHE A 500 55.22 -2.25 20.48
N SER A 501 56.19 -3.11 20.82
CA SER A 501 56.99 -3.85 19.83
C SER A 501 56.13 -4.84 19.02
N TRP A 502 55.17 -5.51 19.66
CA TRP A 502 54.20 -6.36 18.97
C TRP A 502 53.31 -5.55 18.02
N LEU A 503 52.84 -4.37 18.46
CA LEU A 503 52.08 -3.45 17.61
C LEU A 503 52.93 -2.98 16.43
N ASP A 504 54.19 -2.59 16.63
CA ASP A 504 55.06 -2.12 15.56
C ASP A 504 55.33 -3.22 14.51
N THR A 505 55.42 -4.48 14.96
CA THR A 505 55.62 -5.64 14.09
C THR A 505 54.35 -6.06 13.34
N ASN A 506 53.17 -6.01 13.99
CA ASN A 506 51.92 -6.53 13.43
C ASN A 506 51.03 -5.48 12.75
N THR A 507 51.15 -4.21 13.13
CA THR A 507 50.37 -3.11 12.52
C THR A 507 50.59 -3.00 11.00
N PRO A 508 51.82 -3.11 10.46
CA PRO A 508 52.03 -3.03 9.00
C PRO A 508 51.31 -4.15 8.25
N TYR A 509 51.27 -5.37 8.82
CA TYR A 509 50.60 -6.51 8.21
C TYR A 509 49.07 -6.32 8.18
N TYR A 510 48.45 -6.01 9.32
CA TYR A 510 47.00 -5.78 9.38
C TYR A 510 46.57 -4.54 8.60
N TYR A 511 47.38 -3.47 8.62
CA TYR A 511 47.13 -2.27 7.81
C TYR A 511 47.18 -2.59 6.32
N SER A 512 48.16 -3.37 5.86
CA SER A 512 48.26 -3.78 4.45
C SER A 512 47.05 -4.62 4.00
N GLU A 513 46.56 -5.52 4.86
CA GLU A 513 45.40 -6.36 4.55
C GLU A 513 44.08 -5.56 4.56
N CYS A 514 43.94 -4.62 5.51
CA CYS A 514 42.83 -3.67 5.51
C CYS A 514 42.84 -2.79 4.26
N VAL A 515 43.99 -2.23 3.87
CA VAL A 515 44.12 -1.44 2.64
C VAL A 515 43.79 -2.29 1.42
N ARG A 516 44.25 -3.55 1.34
CA ARG A 516 43.94 -4.46 0.23
C ARG A 516 42.43 -4.69 0.05
N VAL A 517 41.69 -4.82 1.14
CA VAL A 517 40.23 -5.06 1.12
C VAL A 517 39.43 -3.76 0.91
N LEU A 518 39.86 -2.66 1.53
CA LEU A 518 39.10 -1.40 1.54
C LEU A 518 39.41 -0.49 0.34
N SER A 519 40.63 -0.52 -0.23
CA SER A 519 41.00 0.31 -1.38
C SER A 519 40.04 0.18 -2.57
N PRO A 520 39.66 -1.03 -3.04
CA PRO A 520 38.75 -1.13 -4.19
C PRO A 520 37.34 -0.61 -3.89
N VAL A 521 36.87 -0.77 -2.64
CA VAL A 521 35.56 -0.24 -2.22
C VAL A 521 35.59 1.29 -2.13
N LEU A 522 36.68 1.84 -1.59
CA LEU A 522 36.84 3.28 -1.43
C LEU A 522 36.99 3.97 -2.78
N GLU A 523 37.78 3.41 -3.70
CA GLU A 523 37.92 3.91 -5.07
C GLU A 523 36.59 3.87 -5.83
N GLN A 524 35.85 2.76 -5.75
CA GLN A 524 34.53 2.64 -6.38
C GLN A 524 33.53 3.66 -5.81
N THR A 525 33.59 3.89 -4.50
CA THR A 525 32.72 4.88 -3.82
C THR A 525 33.12 6.31 -4.20
N TRP A 526 34.42 6.57 -4.34
CA TRP A 526 34.97 7.87 -4.72
C TRP A 526 34.55 8.26 -6.15
N GLU A 527 34.68 7.35 -7.12
CA GLU A 527 34.23 7.59 -8.49
C GLU A 527 32.72 7.84 -8.57
N ARG A 528 31.91 7.03 -7.85
CA ARG A 528 30.45 7.28 -7.77
C ARG A 528 30.11 8.63 -7.13
N THR A 529 30.91 9.08 -6.17
CA THR A 529 30.72 10.38 -5.52
C THR A 529 31.03 11.53 -6.47
N LYS A 530 32.08 11.41 -7.30
CA LYS A 530 32.37 12.39 -8.36
C LYS A 530 31.25 12.46 -9.39
N ASP A 531 30.75 11.31 -9.86
CA ASP A 531 29.65 11.27 -10.82
C ASP A 531 28.38 11.93 -10.25
N ALA A 532 28.06 11.62 -8.99
CA ALA A 532 26.95 12.26 -8.29
C ALA A 532 27.15 13.77 -8.14
N ALA A 533 28.36 14.24 -7.82
CA ALA A 533 28.66 15.67 -7.69
C ALA A 533 28.52 16.40 -9.04
N ILE A 534 28.99 15.81 -10.14
CA ILE A 534 28.82 16.36 -11.49
C ILE A 534 27.34 16.44 -11.85
N TYR A 535 26.57 15.38 -11.60
CA TYR A 535 25.13 15.34 -11.84
C TYR A 535 24.37 16.41 -11.04
N ILE A 536 24.69 16.56 -9.75
CA ILE A 536 24.11 17.59 -8.88
C ILE A 536 24.49 18.99 -9.37
N SER A 537 25.73 19.21 -9.79
CA SER A 537 26.17 20.49 -10.36
C SER A 537 25.41 20.82 -11.64
N GLN A 538 25.17 19.84 -12.53
CA GLN A 538 24.39 20.02 -13.74
C GLN A 538 22.94 20.37 -13.44
N LEU A 539 22.29 19.65 -12.52
CA LEU A 539 20.94 19.95 -12.03
C LEU A 539 20.84 21.35 -11.43
N THR A 540 21.82 21.73 -10.60
CA THR A 540 21.86 23.05 -9.96
C THR A 540 22.02 24.15 -11.01
N THR A 541 22.84 23.94 -12.04
CA THR A 541 23.02 24.89 -13.14
C THR A 541 21.74 25.02 -13.98
N GLN A 542 21.06 23.91 -14.27
CA GLN A 542 19.77 23.93 -14.97
C GLN A 542 18.70 24.67 -14.16
N LEU A 543 18.66 24.44 -12.83
CA LEU A 543 17.75 25.13 -11.93
C LEU A 543 18.03 26.64 -11.88
N ILE A 544 19.30 27.04 -11.76
CA ILE A 544 19.71 28.45 -11.77
C ILE A 544 19.33 29.10 -13.11
N ASN A 545 19.57 28.44 -14.24
CA ASN A 545 19.21 28.96 -15.55
C ASN A 545 17.69 29.09 -15.71
N TRP A 546 16.92 28.12 -15.22
CA TRP A 546 15.46 28.20 -15.20
C TRP A 546 14.97 29.36 -14.31
N ILE A 547 15.54 29.55 -13.13
CA ILE A 547 15.21 30.66 -12.23
C ILE A 547 15.54 32.00 -12.89
N ASN A 548 16.74 32.15 -13.45
CA ASN A 548 17.17 33.38 -14.12
C ASN A 548 16.29 33.72 -15.33
N HIS A 549 15.79 32.71 -16.06
CA HIS A 549 14.88 32.92 -17.18
C HIS A 549 13.47 33.31 -16.73
N ASN A 550 12.96 32.71 -15.65
CA ASN A 550 11.58 32.92 -15.20
C ASN A 550 11.42 34.11 -14.24
N THR A 551 12.47 34.51 -13.53
CA THR A 551 12.44 35.66 -12.62
C THR A 551 12.06 36.97 -13.33
N PRO A 552 12.63 37.35 -14.48
CA PRO A 552 12.21 38.57 -15.18
C PRO A 552 10.77 38.48 -15.68
N LEU A 553 10.31 37.32 -16.16
CA LEU A 553 8.91 37.09 -16.56
C LEU A 553 7.94 37.26 -15.38
N LEU A 554 8.35 36.78 -14.20
CA LEU A 554 7.56 36.87 -12.97
C LEU A 554 7.56 38.30 -12.44
N VAL A 555 8.69 39.02 -12.51
CA VAL A 555 8.78 40.45 -12.17
C VAL A 555 7.93 41.30 -13.12
N GLU A 556 7.94 41.00 -14.41
CA GLU A 556 7.12 41.68 -15.41
C GLU A 556 5.63 41.39 -15.23
N TRP A 557 5.28 40.12 -14.93
CA TRP A 557 3.92 39.74 -14.57
C TRP A 557 3.44 40.44 -13.29
N VAL A 558 4.26 40.50 -12.24
CA VAL A 558 3.95 41.25 -11.00
C VAL A 558 3.78 42.74 -11.31
N ARG A 559 4.66 43.34 -12.12
CA ARG A 559 4.58 44.75 -12.50
C ARG A 559 3.31 45.04 -13.29
N HIS A 560 2.95 44.20 -14.27
CA HIS A 560 1.70 44.36 -15.04
C HIS A 560 0.45 44.12 -14.19
N THR A 561 0.49 43.15 -13.26
CA THR A 561 -0.65 42.84 -12.39
C THR A 561 -0.88 43.92 -11.34
N PHE A 562 0.18 44.52 -10.79
CA PHE A 562 0.07 45.63 -9.84
C PHE A 562 -0.20 46.99 -10.50
N VAL A 563 0.18 47.19 -11.77
CA VAL A 563 -0.15 48.42 -12.52
C VAL A 563 -1.60 48.42 -13.07
N LEU A 564 -2.26 47.26 -13.17
CA LEU A 564 -3.64 47.14 -13.66
C LEU A 564 -4.72 47.05 -12.58
N ILE A 565 -4.39 47.30 -11.30
CA ILE A 565 -5.39 47.58 -10.27
C ILE A 565 -5.55 49.09 -10.15
N PRO A 566 -6.64 49.70 -10.67
CA PRO A 566 -6.93 51.10 -10.39
C PRO A 566 -7.38 51.20 -8.93
N PHE A 567 -6.45 51.42 -8.01
CA PHE A 567 -6.80 51.97 -6.71
C PHE A 567 -7.09 53.45 -6.91
N GLY A 568 -8.37 53.74 -7.09
CA GLY A 568 -8.90 55.07 -6.86
C GLY A 568 -8.68 55.45 -5.40
N GLY A 569 -8.15 56.65 -5.19
CA GLY A 569 -8.22 57.35 -3.91
C GLY A 569 -7.03 57.14 -3.00
N GLU A 570 -6.32 58.25 -2.81
CA GLU A 570 -5.48 58.60 -1.65
C GLU A 570 -4.03 58.09 -1.63
N CYS A 571 -3.14 59.04 -1.92
CA CYS A 571 -1.73 59.03 -1.56
C CYS A 571 -1.59 58.82 -0.05
N VAL A 572 -0.84 57.80 0.35
CA VAL A 572 -0.12 57.81 1.63
C VAL A 572 1.32 57.43 1.35
N ASP A 573 2.20 58.42 1.52
CA ASP A 573 3.64 58.23 1.63
C ASP A 573 3.93 57.21 2.74
N ALA A 574 4.48 56.06 2.38
CA ALA A 574 5.06 55.13 3.34
C ALA A 574 6.46 54.75 2.88
N VAL A 575 7.41 55.37 3.57
CA VAL A 575 8.85 55.25 3.47
C VAL A 575 9.31 53.80 3.61
N TRP A 576 10.20 53.42 2.70
CA TRP A 576 11.09 52.27 2.71
C TRP A 576 11.53 51.79 4.11
N TRP A 577 11.34 50.50 4.40
CA TRP A 577 12.30 49.59 5.07
C TRP A 577 12.04 48.15 4.64
#